data_AF-A0A6J6WQN0-F1
#
_entry.id   AF-A0A6J6WQN0-F1
#
_cell.length_a   1.000
_cell.length_b   1.000
_cell.length_c   1.000
_cell.angle_alpha   90.00
_cell.angle_beta   90.00
_cell.angle_gamma   90.00
#
_symmetry.space_group_name_H-M   'P 1'
#
loop_
_entity.id
_entity.type
_entity.pdbx_description
1 polymer ?
#
loop_
_entity_poly.entity_id
_entity_poly.type
_entity_poly.pdbx_seq_one_letter_code
_entity_poly.pdbx_strand_id
1 'polypeptide(L)' 'MHHCLGAPLARLESSIVLRELLNATTSFTLAESEVRYRPNVVLRGLETLPLTLHS' A
#
# COMPACT_ATOMS: atom_id res chain seq x y z
N MET A 1 -6.72 10.30 25.89
CA MET A 1 -5.59 10.31 24.94
C MET A 1 -5.44 8.89 24.39
N HIS A 2 -5.74 8.65 23.11
CA HIS A 2 -5.56 7.33 22.49
C HIS A 2 -4.41 7.39 21.50
N HIS A 3 -3.27 6.86 21.90
CA HIS A 3 -2.16 6.65 20.98
C HIS A 3 -2.28 5.26 20.36
N CYS A 4 -2.04 5.15 19.06
CA CYS A 4 -2.03 3.86 18.40
C CYS A 4 -0.79 3.09 18.88
N LEU A 5 -0.99 2.09 19.73
CA LEU A 5 0.08 1.22 20.22
C LEU A 5 0.83 0.53 19.08
N GLY A 6 0.15 0.27 17.96
CA GLY A 6 0.73 -0.35 16.77
C GLY A 6 1.48 0.62 15.84
N ALA A 7 1.50 1.93 16.11
CA ALA A 7 2.15 2.91 15.23
C ALA A 7 3.63 2.63 14.95
N PRO A 8 4.46 2.17 15.93
CA PRO A 8 5.85 1.82 15.66
C PRO A 8 5.98 0.63 14.71
N LEU A 9 5.17 -0.42 14.91
CA LEU A 9 5.21 -1.62 14.07
C LEU A 9 4.77 -1.32 12.64
N ALA A 10 3.65 -0.61 12.48
CA ALA A 10 3.13 -0.25 11.15
C ALA A 10 4.15 0.56 10.33
N ARG A 11 4.94 1.42 10.99
CA ARG A 11 6.03 2.17 10.33
C ARG A 11 7.17 1.26 9.88
N LEU A 12 7.55 0.29 10.71
CA LEU A 12 8.59 -0.70 10.39
C LEU A 12 8.18 -1.61 9.23
N GLU A 13 6.96 -2.13 9.26
CA GLU A 13 6.43 -2.96 8.18
C GLU A 13 6.36 -2.18 6.87
N SER A 14 5.85 -0.94 6.92
CA SER A 14 5.76 -0.08 5.72
C SER A 14 7.13 0.25 5.15
N SER A 15 8.14 0.51 6.00
CA SER A 15 9.49 0.85 5.53
C SER A 15 10.15 -0.33 4.83
N ILE A 16 9.98 -1.56 5.36
CA ILE A 16 10.49 -2.79 4.76
C ILE A 16 9.78 -3.05 3.43
N VAL A 17 8.45 -3.07 3.41
CA VAL A 17 7.67 -3.38 2.20
C VAL A 17 7.96 -2.39 1.07
N LEU A 18 7.98 -1.08 1.37
CA LEU A 18 8.24 -0.07 0.34
C LEU A 18 9.68 -0.14 -0.18
N ARG A 19 10.66 -0.42 0.68
CA ARG A 19 12.05 -0.62 0.25
C ARG A 19 12.18 -1.82 -0.67
N GLU A 20 11.64 -2.97 -0.27
CA GLU A 20 11.74 -4.19 -1.08
C GLU A 20 10.99 -4.07 -2.41
N LEU A 21 9.81 -3.42 -2.41
CA LEU A 21 9.08 -3.13 -3.63
C LEU A 21 9.91 -2.29 -4.61
N LEU A 22 10.50 -1.19 -4.12
CA LEU A 22 11.29 -0.28 -4.95
C LEU A 22 12.65 -0.86 -5.36
N ASN A 23 13.21 -1.80 -4.59
CA ASN A 23 14.37 -2.58 -5.01
C ASN A 23 14.02 -3.52 -6.18
N ALA A 24 12.81 -4.09 -6.18
CA ALA A 24 12.36 -5.01 -7.22
C ALA A 24 11.94 -4.29 -8.51
N THR A 25 11.32 -3.11 -8.41
CA THR A 25 10.91 -2.32 -9.57
C THR A 25 10.65 -0.85 -9.21
N THR A 26 11.07 0.05 -10.10
CA THR A 26 10.72 1.47 -10.05
C THR A 26 9.89 1.92 -11.25
N SER A 27 9.56 0.99 -12.15
CA SER A 27 8.87 1.29 -13.40
C SER A 27 7.57 0.51 -13.47
N PHE A 28 6.48 1.19 -13.13
CA PHE A 28 5.14 0.61 -13.15
C PHE A 28 4.09 1.69 -13.35
N THR A 29 2.93 1.28 -13.83
CA THR A 29 1.72 2.10 -13.96
C THR A 29 0.53 1.38 -13.35
N LEU A 30 -0.54 2.13 -13.06
CA LEU A 30 -1.83 1.53 -12.69
C LEU A 30 -2.39 0.77 -13.91
N ALA A 31 -2.73 -0.50 -13.71
CA ALA A 31 -3.29 -1.34 -14.77
C ALA A 31 -4.77 -1.02 -15.04
N GLU A 32 -5.45 -0.38 -14.08
CA GLU A 32 -6.84 0.06 -14.20
C GLU A 32 -6.93 1.57 -13.93
N SER A 33 -7.83 2.27 -14.64
CA SER A 33 -8.03 3.71 -14.49
C SER A 33 -8.74 4.08 -13.17
N GLU A 34 -9.48 3.14 -12.60
CA GLU A 34 -10.19 3.29 -11.33
C GLU A 34 -9.83 2.15 -10.37
N VAL A 35 -9.75 2.45 -9.09
CA VAL A 35 -9.44 1.47 -8.03
C VAL A 35 -10.62 1.30 -7.10
N ARG A 36 -10.86 0.07 -6.65
CA ARG A 36 -11.94 -0.25 -5.71
C ARG A 36 -11.45 -0.16 -4.28
N TYR A 37 -12.20 0.56 -3.45
CA TYR A 37 -11.99 0.59 -2.01
C TYR A 37 -12.80 -0.51 -1.34
N ARG A 38 -12.26 -1.07 -0.27
CA ARG A 38 -13.00 -1.97 0.62
C ARG A 38 -14.23 -1.21 1.17
N PRO A 39 -15.40 -1.87 1.29
CA PRO A 39 -16.60 -1.26 1.85
C PRO A 39 -16.49 -1.15 3.39
N ASN A 40 -15.55 -0.32 3.87
CA ASN A 40 -15.26 -0.11 5.28
C ASN A 40 -15.28 1.39 5.61
N VAL A 41 -16.16 1.77 6.54
CA VAL A 41 -16.37 3.17 6.95
C VAL A 41 -15.31 3.70 7.92
N VAL A 42 -14.61 2.80 8.62
CA VAL A 42 -13.61 3.17 9.64
C VAL A 42 -12.21 3.21 9.05
N LEU A 43 -11.90 2.25 8.15
CA LEU A 43 -10.58 2.10 7.56
C LEU A 43 -10.65 2.18 6.04
N ARG A 44 -9.95 3.17 5.47
CA ARG A 44 -9.83 3.34 4.03
C ARG A 44 -8.68 2.49 3.51
N GLY A 45 -9.00 1.41 2.82
CA GLY A 45 -8.02 0.55 2.16
C GLY A 45 -8.53 0.11 0.79
N LEU A 46 -7.62 -0.06 -0.16
CA LEU A 46 -7.94 -0.64 -1.45
C LEU A 46 -8.25 -2.14 -1.30
N GLU A 47 -9.14 -2.65 -2.14
CA GLU A 47 -9.36 -4.08 -2.26
C GLU A 47 -8.15 -4.73 -2.96
N THR A 48 -7.71 -4.11 -4.05
CA THR A 48 -6.51 -4.44 -4.82
C THR A 48 -5.85 -3.16 -5.34
N LEU A 49 -4.54 -3.20 -5.58
CA LEU A 49 -3.81 -2.17 -6.31
C LEU A 49 -3.22 -2.80 -7.57
N PRO A 50 -3.95 -2.80 -8.70
CA PRO A 50 -3.52 -3.47 -9.91
C PRO A 50 -2.43 -2.65 -10.62
N LEU A 51 -1.25 -3.23 -10.79
CA LEU A 51 -0.10 -2.57 -11.40
C LEU A 51 0.38 -3.34 -12.63
N THR A 52 0.74 -2.61 -13.68
CA THR A 52 1.52 -3.13 -14.82
C THR A 52 2.98 -2.76 -14.59
N LEU A 53 3.87 -3.75 -14.57
CA LEU A 53 5.30 -3.52 -14.48
C LEU A 53 5.88 -3.27 -15.88
N HIS A 54 6.86 -2.39 -15.96
CA HIS A 54 7.62 -2.15 -17.18
C HIS A 54 9.04 -2.66 -16.95
N SER A 55 9.50 -3.55 -17.82
CA SER A 55 10.85 -4.12 -17.84
C SER A 55 11.86 -3.17 -18.45
#